data_AF-A0A3R9WX79-F1
#
_entry.id   AF-A0A3R9WX79-F1
#
_cell.length_a   1.000
_cell.length_b   1.000
_cell.length_c   1.000
_cell.angle_alpha   90.00
_cell.angle_beta   90.00
_cell.angle_gamma   90.00
#
_symmetry.space_group_name_H-M   'P 1'
#
loop_
_entity.id
_entity.type
_entity.pdbx_description
1 polymer ?
#
loop_
_entity_poly.entity_id
_entity_poly.type
_entity_poly.pdbx_seq_one_letter_code
_entity_poly.pdbx_strand_id
1 'polypeptide(L)'
;MKEVRDFYLLLHPRPAYVIGSGRWGERVNFMAASWVSPVGEEPPSLIVALGKESLTLELIEIYGEFTVNVIPISLVEELYYVGSRSGRDEGELLHD
;
A
#
# COMPACT_ATOMS: atom_id res chain seq x y z
N MET A 1 13.65 -24.04 17.78
CA MET A 1 12.60 -23.78 16.78
C MET A 1 13.30 -23.27 15.53
N LYS A 2 13.11 -23.90 14.36
CA LYS A 2 13.65 -23.32 13.11
C LYS A 2 12.84 -22.06 12.79
N GLU A 3 13.52 -20.96 12.51
CA GLU A 3 12.90 -19.73 12.04
C GLU A 3 12.22 -20.02 10.69
N VAL A 4 10.90 -19.84 10.61
CA VAL A 4 10.17 -19.95 9.33
C VAL A 4 10.22 -18.58 8.67
N ARG A 5 11.26 -18.35 7.87
CA ARG A 5 11.37 -17.16 7.03
C ARG A 5 10.29 -17.16 5.96
N ASP A 6 9.80 -15.97 5.63
CA ASP A 6 8.82 -15.75 4.56
C ASP A 6 7.57 -16.64 4.64
N PHE A 7 7.16 -17.02 5.86
CA PHE A 7 6.01 -17.92 6.09
C PHE A 7 4.72 -17.44 5.40
N TYR A 8 4.57 -16.12 5.28
CA TYR A 8 3.44 -15.46 4.65
C TYR A 8 3.33 -15.82 3.15
N LEU A 9 4.40 -16.29 2.51
CA LEU A 9 4.35 -16.74 1.12
C LEU A 9 3.49 -18.00 0.94
N LEU A 10 3.30 -18.80 2.00
CA LEU A 10 2.41 -19.96 1.97
C LEU A 10 0.94 -19.59 1.74
N LEU A 11 0.57 -18.34 2.03
CA LEU A 11 -0.79 -17.82 1.86
C LEU A 11 -1.01 -17.17 0.48
N HIS A 12 -0.20 -17.47 -0.53
CA HIS A 12 -0.42 -17.02 -1.91
C HIS A 12 -1.38 -17.96 -2.67
N PRO A 13 -2.06 -17.47 -3.74
CA PRO A 13 -2.02 -16.09 -4.24
C PRO A 13 -2.81 -15.12 -3.36
N ARG A 14 -2.37 -13.86 -3.33
CA ARG A 14 -3.11 -12.74 -2.74
C ARG A 14 -3.16 -11.64 -3.77
N PRO A 15 -4.29 -10.93 -3.89
CA PRO A 15 -4.31 -9.72 -4.70
C PRO A 15 -3.27 -8.72 -4.18
N ALA A 16 -2.71 -7.95 -5.09
CA ALA A 16 -1.88 -6.80 -4.78
C ALA A 16 -2.68 -5.54 -5.12
N TYR A 17 -2.67 -4.60 -4.19
CA TYR A 17 -3.42 -3.35 -4.27
C TYR A 17 -2.45 -2.18 -4.26
N VAL A 18 -2.88 -1.05 -4.82
CA VAL A 18 -2.20 0.23 -4.61
C VAL A 18 -2.87 0.96 -3.46
N ILE A 19 -2.10 1.26 -2.42
CA ILE A 19 -2.52 2.07 -1.28
C ILE A 19 -2.06 3.50 -1.53
N GLY A 20 -3.01 4.42 -1.64
CA GLY A 20 -2.73 5.85 -1.80
C GLY A 20 -3.07 6.62 -0.53
N SER A 21 -2.23 7.56 -0.13
CA SER A 21 -2.53 8.50 0.96
C SER A 21 -1.83 9.84 0.70
N GLY A 22 -2.39 10.91 1.25
CA GLY A 22 -1.89 12.27 1.08
C GLY A 22 -2.97 13.28 0.79
N ARG A 23 -2.55 14.50 0.45
CA ARG A 23 -3.43 15.59 0.05
C ARG A 23 -2.90 16.27 -1.20
N TRP A 24 -3.80 16.49 -2.16
CA TRP A 24 -3.50 17.19 -3.40
C TRP A 24 -2.96 18.60 -3.16
N GLY A 25 -1.91 18.98 -3.88
CA GLY A 25 -1.21 20.27 -3.71
C GLY A 25 -0.33 20.36 -2.45
N GLU A 26 -0.37 19.33 -1.60
CA GLU A 26 0.63 19.09 -0.57
C GLU A 26 1.40 17.82 -0.99
N ARG A 27 1.42 16.79 -0.14
CA ARG A 27 2.16 15.56 -0.39
C ARG A 27 1.22 14.39 -0.63
N VAL A 28 1.52 13.61 -1.67
CA VAL A 28 0.81 12.36 -2.02
C VAL A 28 1.82 11.24 -2.20
N ASN A 29 1.47 10.04 -1.77
CA ASN A 29 2.26 8.85 -1.99
C ASN A 29 1.40 7.63 -2.34
N PHE A 30 1.99 6.72 -3.11
CA PHE A 30 1.42 5.43 -3.44
C PHE A 30 2.39 4.32 -3.03
N MET A 31 1.86 3.18 -2.58
CA MET A 31 2.65 1.97 -2.37
C MET A 31 1.86 0.71 -2.73
N ALA A 32 2.57 -0.39 -3.01
CA ALA A 32 1.93 -1.69 -3.17
C ALA A 32 1.72 -2.38 -1.81
N ALA A 33 0.55 -3.00 -1.61
CA ALA A 33 0.29 -3.87 -0.46
C ALA A 33 -0.48 -5.13 -0.89
N SER A 34 -0.06 -6.30 -0.40
CA SER A 34 -0.78 -7.57 -0.60
C SER A 34 -1.41 -8.12 0.69
N TRP A 35 -1.14 -7.48 1.84
CA TRP A 35 -1.71 -7.86 3.13
C TRP A 35 -2.90 -6.95 3.42
N VAL A 36 -3.97 -7.18 2.67
CA VAL A 36 -5.22 -6.43 2.74
C VAL A 36 -6.37 -7.43 2.86
N SER A 37 -7.30 -7.20 3.78
CA SER A 37 -8.47 -8.06 3.95
C SER A 37 -9.66 -7.26 4.48
N PRO A 38 -10.89 -7.49 4.01
CA PRO A 38 -12.09 -7.11 4.74
C PRO A 38 -12.07 -7.73 6.14
N VAL A 39 -12.59 -7.00 7.13
CA VAL A 39 -12.69 -7.45 8.53
C VAL A 39 -14.08 -7.22 9.14
N GLY A 40 -14.93 -6.41 8.51
CA GLY A 40 -16.29 -6.18 8.96
C GLY A 40 -17.24 -5.91 7.80
N GLU A 41 -18.47 -6.41 7.91
CA GLU A 41 -19.54 -6.21 6.94
C GLU A 41 -20.38 -4.97 7.28
N GLU A 42 -20.67 -4.74 8.57
CA GLU A 42 -21.44 -3.58 9.05
C GLU A 42 -20.85 -3.04 10.38
N PRO A 43 -20.24 -1.85 10.39
CA PRO A 43 -19.90 -1.04 9.20
C PRO A 43 -18.83 -1.74 8.33
N PRO A 44 -18.88 -1.55 7.00
CA PRO A 44 -17.86 -2.07 6.10
C PRO A 44 -16.46 -1.61 6.53
N SER A 45 -15.56 -2.56 6.75
CA SER A 45 -14.20 -2.26 7.20
C SER A 45 -13.19 -3.27 6.67
N LEU A 46 -11.93 -2.83 6.55
CA LEU A 46 -10.80 -3.64 6.11
C LEU A 46 -9.58 -3.35 6.98
N ILE A 47 -8.61 -4.26 6.93
CA ILE A 47 -7.27 -4.06 7.46
C ILE A 47 -6.27 -4.03 6.31
N VAL A 48 -5.26 -3.17 6.42
CA VAL A 48 -4.06 -3.18 5.61
C VAL A 48 -2.84 -3.20 6.52
N ALA A 49 -1.93 -4.13 6.31
CA ALA A 49 -0.66 -4.18 7.04
C ALA A 49 0.41 -3.41 6.26
N LEU A 50 0.96 -2.37 6.89
CA LEU A 50 1.99 -1.49 6.31
C LEU A 50 3.30 -1.61 7.09
N GLY A 51 4.42 -1.51 6.38
CA GLY A 51 5.74 -1.44 7.02
C GLY A 51 5.89 -0.13 7.81
N LYS A 52 6.51 -0.19 8.98
CA LYS A 52 6.67 0.96 9.89
C LYS A 52 7.42 2.14 9.26
N GLU A 53 8.38 1.85 8.39
CA GLU A 53 9.20 2.86 7.70
C GLU A 53 8.51 3.45 6.45
N SER A 54 7.31 2.95 6.10
CA SER A 54 6.59 3.38 4.90
C SER A 54 6.19 4.85 5.00
N LEU A 55 6.51 5.64 3.97
CA LEU A 55 5.97 7.00 3.84
C LEU A 55 4.44 7.00 3.81
N THR A 56 3.80 5.98 3.21
CA THR A 56 2.34 5.90 3.18
C THR A 56 1.75 5.77 4.57
N LEU A 57 2.39 5.02 5.49
CA LEU A 57 1.92 4.95 6.87
C LEU A 57 2.01 6.32 7.57
N GLU A 58 3.12 7.03 7.38
CA GLU A 58 3.29 8.40 7.89
C GLU A 58 2.20 9.35 7.37
N LEU A 59 1.91 9.31 6.06
CA LEU A 59 0.84 10.15 5.50
C LEU A 59 -0.55 9.78 6.02
N ILE A 60 -0.81 8.49 6.27
CA ILE A 60 -2.07 8.03 6.89
C ILE A 60 -2.20 8.57 8.31
N GLU A 61 -1.12 8.56 9.09
CA GLU A 61 -1.13 9.10 10.45
C GLU A 61 -1.34 10.62 10.48
N ILE A 62 -0.80 11.34 9.48
CA ILE A 62 -0.94 12.80 9.35
C ILE A 62 -2.35 13.18 8.89
N TYR A 63 -2.86 12.55 7.83
CA TYR A 63 -4.08 12.97 7.14
C TYR A 63 -5.33 12.18 7.57
N GLY A 64 -5.17 11.02 8.20
CA GLY A 64 -6.28 10.19 8.69
C GLY A 64 -7.02 9.40 7.61
N GLU A 65 -6.54 9.43 6.37
CA GLU A 65 -7.26 8.88 5.21
C GLU A 65 -6.33 8.13 4.24
N PHE A 66 -6.88 7.11 3.59
CA PHE A 66 -6.23 6.38 2.51
C PHE A 66 -7.23 5.76 1.55
N THR A 67 -6.72 5.30 0.42
CA THR A 67 -7.48 4.57 -0.61
C THR A 67 -6.90 3.16 -0.78
N VAL A 68 -7.74 2.21 -1.17
CA VAL A 68 -7.33 0.88 -1.61
C VAL A 68 -7.79 0.70 -3.05
N ASN A 69 -6.82 0.64 -3.96
CA ASN A 69 -7.10 0.63 -5.40
C ASN A 69 -6.84 -0.77 -5.95
N VAL A 70 -7.89 -1.38 -6.49
CA VAL A 70 -7.78 -2.59 -7.32
C VAL A 70 -7.36 -2.15 -8.71
N ILE A 71 -6.26 -2.71 -9.20
CA ILE A 71 -5.67 -2.33 -10.48
C ILE A 71 -5.75 -3.47 -11.49
N PRO A 72 -5.92 -3.17 -12.80
CA PRO A 72 -5.87 -4.16 -13.86
C PRO A 72 -4.44 -4.67 -14.08
N ILE A 73 -4.31 -5.87 -14.66
CA ILE A 73 -3.00 -6.46 -15.01
C ILE A 73 -2.20 -5.57 -15.98
N SER A 74 -2.85 -4.71 -16.76
CA SER A 74 -2.19 -3.75 -17.64
C SER A 74 -1.34 -2.72 -16.92
N LEU A 75 -1.54 -2.55 -15.60
CA LEU A 75 -0.78 -1.64 -14.74
C LEU A 75 0.17 -2.38 -13.77
N VAL A 76 0.59 -3.60 -14.12
CA VAL A 76 1.45 -4.43 -13.25
C VAL A 76 2.83 -3.82 -13.04
N GLU A 77 3.36 -3.10 -14.02
CA GLU A 77 4.66 -2.42 -13.92
C GLU A 77 4.57 -1.22 -12.96
N GLU A 78 3.47 -0.47 -12.98
CA GLU A 78 3.19 0.64 -12.07
C GLU A 78 3.00 0.12 -10.64
N LEU A 79 2.31 -1.01 -10.46
CA LEU A 79 2.22 -1.69 -9.16
C LEU A 79 3.60 -2.05 -8.64
N TYR A 80 4.44 -2.65 -9.49
CA TYR A 80 5.78 -3.03 -9.13
C TYR A 80 6.64 -1.81 -8.81
N TYR A 81 6.47 -0.72 -9.56
CA TYR A 81 7.16 0.55 -9.33
C TYR A 81 6.87 1.10 -7.93
N VAL A 82 5.59 1.28 -7.59
CA VAL A 82 5.20 1.80 -6.26
C VAL A 82 5.47 0.80 -5.12
N GLY A 83 5.66 -0.48 -5.44
CA GLY A 83 6.00 -1.53 -4.47
C GLY A 83 7.50 -1.73 -4.21
N SER A 84 8.36 -1.30 -5.14
CA SER A 84 9.81 -1.52 -5.09
C SER A 84 10.62 -0.27 -4.73
N ARG A 85 9.96 0.89 -4.66
CA ARG A 85 10.58 2.19 -4.39
C ARG A 85 9.88 2.90 -3.25
N SER A 86 10.65 3.63 -2.46
CA SER A 86 10.09 4.49 -1.42
C SER A 86 9.78 5.86 -2.02
N GLY A 87 8.57 6.38 -1.79
CA GLY A 87 8.22 7.76 -2.15
C GLY A 87 9.03 8.83 -1.41
N ARG A 88 9.91 8.44 -0.47
CA ARG A 88 10.90 9.35 0.12
C ARG A 88 12.05 9.66 -0.85
N ASP A 89 12.36 8.72 -1.74
CA ASP A 89 13.50 8.80 -2.64
C ASP A 89 13.10 9.31 -4.04
N GLU A 90 11.80 9.37 -4.34
CA GLU A 90 11.26 9.62 -5.68
C GLU A 90 10.81 11.09 -5.93
N GLY A 91 11.11 12.02 -5.02
CA GLY A 91 10.57 13.39 -5.10
C GLY A 91 9.04 13.43 -4.94
N GLU A 92 8.42 14.61 -5.05
CA GLU A 92 6.96 14.69 -5.08
C GLU A 92 6.46 14.05 -6.38
N LEU A 93 5.65 12.99 -6.28
CA LEU A 93 5.02 12.30 -7.42
C LEU A 93 3.95 13.15 -8.14
N LEU A 94 4.11 14.48 -8.14
CA LEU A 94 3.16 15.44 -8.69
C LEU A 94 3.88 16.51 -9.52
N HIS A 95 4.18 16.17 -10.78
CA HIS A 95 4.22 17.13 -11.88
C HIS A 95 3.76 16.42 -13.16
N ASP A 96 2.44 16.40 -13.37
CA ASP A 96 1.74 16.83 -14.60
C ASP A 96 0.23 16.58 -14.50
#